data_AF-A0A164SPX7-F1
#
_entry.id   AF-A0A164SPX7-F1
#
_cell.length_a   1.000
_cell.length_b   1.000
_cell.length_c   1.000
_cell.angle_alpha   90.00
_cell.angle_beta   90.00
_cell.angle_gamma   90.00
#
_symmetry.space_group_name_H-M   'P 1'
#
loop_
_entity.id
_entity.type
_entity.pdbx_description
1 polymer ?
#
loop_
_entity_poly.entity_id
_entity_poly.type
_entity_poly.pdbx_seq_one_letter_code
_entity_poly.pdbx_strand_id
1 'polypeptide(L)'
;MPTEPAESSRRDRIADAVIDVLGRHGSRGLTHRAVDRQAGLSSSSTSYYCPTRAELVKLGAERLAARDGEMIAALFDATPATPQGLLASILCAWLSGDTLVLTRARLELFLLGRSDPELAQTLRSIRANFVELAAMITIDKANAEFLVAALDGIVLAECCLGDGDVSMVRAEQLVVPLESFLRASL
;
A
#
# COMPACT_ATOMS: atom_id res chain seq x y z
N MET A 1 -1.21 -29.53 22.46
CA MET A 1 -2.09 -28.41 22.02
C MET A 1 -1.20 -27.42 21.29
N PRO A 2 -1.54 -26.94 20.08
CA PRO A 2 -0.82 -25.81 19.52
C PRO A 2 -1.05 -24.61 20.44
N THR A 3 0.04 -23.99 20.89
CA THR A 3 0.01 -22.73 21.64
C THR A 3 -0.73 -21.69 20.82
N GLU A 4 -1.78 -21.10 21.39
CA GLU A 4 -2.48 -20.01 20.74
C GLU A 4 -1.50 -18.85 20.48
N PRO A 5 -1.50 -18.26 19.27
CA PRO A 5 -0.64 -17.11 18.98
C PRO A 5 -0.94 -15.97 19.95
N ALA A 6 0.08 -15.21 20.34
CA ALA A 6 -0.09 -13.97 21.10
C ALA A 6 -1.12 -13.04 20.41
N GLU A 7 -1.87 -12.26 21.19
CA GLU A 7 -3.00 -11.46 20.68
C GLU A 7 -2.62 -10.51 19.54
N SER A 8 -1.44 -9.88 19.57
CA SER A 8 -0.96 -9.03 18.48
C SER A 8 -0.74 -9.81 17.19
N SER A 9 -0.17 -11.02 17.28
CA SER A 9 0.02 -11.92 16.14
C SER A 9 -1.31 -12.32 15.50
N ARG A 10 -2.37 -12.46 16.30
CA ARG A 10 -3.71 -12.76 15.78
C ARG A 10 -4.32 -11.59 15.03
N ARG A 11 -4.22 -10.38 15.58
CA ARG A 11 -4.69 -9.15 14.92
C ARG A 11 -3.92 -8.86 13.64
N ASP A 12 -2.60 -9.06 13.63
CA ASP A 12 -1.77 -8.89 12.43
C ASP A 12 -2.13 -9.90 11.35
N ARG A 13 -2.39 -11.17 11.72
CA ARG A 13 -2.87 -12.18 10.77
C ARG A 13 -4.22 -11.83 10.15
N ILE A 14 -5.14 -11.28 10.94
CA ILE A 14 -6.44 -10.80 10.43
C ILE A 14 -6.20 -9.62 9.47
N ALA A 15 -5.34 -8.68 9.84
CA ALA A 15 -5.03 -7.51 9.01
C ALA A 15 -4.38 -7.90 7.68
N ASP A 16 -3.43 -8.84 7.70
CA ASP A 16 -2.78 -9.39 6.51
C ASP A 16 -3.80 -10.12 5.62
N ALA A 17 -4.72 -10.88 6.23
CA ALA A 17 -5.81 -11.54 5.50
C ALA A 17 -6.82 -10.54 4.89
N VAL A 18 -7.07 -9.40 5.54
CA VAL A 18 -7.88 -8.32 4.95
C VAL A 18 -7.21 -7.78 3.69
N ILE A 19 -5.90 -7.51 3.72
CA ILE A 19 -5.13 -7.04 2.57
C ILE A 19 -5.23 -8.05 1.42
N ASP A 20 -5.00 -9.34 1.70
CA ASP A 20 -5.10 -10.40 0.70
C ASP A 20 -6.50 -10.50 0.07
N VAL A 21 -7.54 -10.47 0.90
CA VAL A 21 -8.93 -10.54 0.40
C VAL A 21 -9.25 -9.32 -0.44
N LEU A 22 -8.87 -8.11 -0.02
CA LEU A 22 -9.05 -6.90 -0.82
C LEU A 22 -8.29 -6.99 -2.14
N GLY A 23 -7.02 -7.36 -2.12
CA GLY A 23 -6.18 -7.40 -3.32
C GLY A 23 -6.56 -8.48 -4.33
N ARG A 24 -7.11 -9.62 -3.87
CA ARG A 24 -7.49 -10.76 -4.73
C ARG A 24 -8.97 -10.76 -5.12
N HIS A 25 -9.84 -10.22 -4.29
CA HIS A 25 -11.30 -10.34 -4.44
C HIS A 25 -12.04 -8.99 -4.44
N GLY A 26 -11.31 -7.89 -4.29
CA GLY A 26 -11.86 -6.54 -4.24
C GLY A 26 -12.69 -6.26 -2.99
N SER A 27 -13.16 -5.02 -2.88
CA SER A 27 -13.98 -4.57 -1.75
C SER A 27 -15.29 -5.36 -1.57
N ARG A 28 -15.88 -5.87 -2.66
CA ARG A 28 -17.08 -6.71 -2.61
C ARG A 28 -16.82 -8.09 -1.99
N GLY A 29 -15.61 -8.62 -2.14
CA GLY A 29 -15.21 -9.90 -1.54
C GLY A 29 -14.90 -9.82 -0.04
N LEU A 30 -14.71 -8.61 0.50
CA LEU A 30 -14.34 -8.40 1.90
C LEU A 30 -15.51 -8.68 2.85
N THR A 31 -15.48 -9.86 3.46
CA THR A 31 -16.41 -10.34 4.49
C THR A 31 -15.63 -11.02 5.61
N HIS A 32 -16.16 -11.04 6.84
CA HIS A 32 -15.53 -11.74 7.98
C HIS A 32 -15.20 -13.20 7.66
N ARG A 33 -16.12 -13.91 7.00
CA ARG A 33 -15.91 -15.31 6.62
C ARG A 33 -14.78 -15.47 5.59
N ALA A 34 -14.65 -14.54 4.65
CA ALA A 34 -13.54 -14.56 3.70
C ALA A 34 -12.21 -14.31 4.42
N VAL A 35 -12.18 -13.38 5.37
CA VAL A 35 -11.01 -13.08 6.19
C VAL A 35 -10.64 -14.25 7.10
N ASP A 36 -11.58 -14.86 7.82
CA ASP A 36 -11.33 -16.05 8.64
C ASP A 36 -10.72 -17.19 7.82
N ARG A 37 -11.29 -17.43 6.62
CA ARG A 37 -10.77 -18.45 5.70
C ARG A 37 -9.36 -18.13 5.22
N GLN A 38 -9.10 -16.88 4.83
CA GLN A 38 -7.78 -16.44 4.37
C GLN A 38 -6.75 -16.50 5.51
N ALA A 39 -7.14 -16.13 6.72
CA ALA A 39 -6.28 -16.15 7.91
C ALA A 39 -6.07 -17.58 8.48
N GLY A 40 -6.84 -18.57 8.03
CA GLY A 40 -6.83 -19.93 8.59
C GLY A 40 -7.35 -19.99 10.03
N LEU A 41 -8.36 -19.17 10.35
CA LEU A 41 -8.95 -19.04 11.69
C LEU A 41 -10.34 -19.73 11.77
N SER A 42 -10.82 -19.97 12.99
CA SER A 42 -12.19 -20.44 13.23
C SER A 42 -13.21 -19.38 12.80
N SER A 43 -14.42 -19.80 12.44
CA SER A 43 -15.49 -18.99 11.79
C SER A 43 -16.13 -17.88 12.65
N SER A 44 -15.42 -17.37 13.65
CA SER A 44 -15.85 -16.27 14.51
C SER A 44 -14.69 -15.42 15.04
N SER A 45 -13.43 -15.79 14.73
CA SER A 45 -12.25 -15.08 15.25
C SER A 45 -12.25 -13.64 14.76
N THR A 46 -12.43 -13.44 13.46
CA THR A 46 -12.42 -12.09 12.88
C THR A 46 -13.53 -11.21 13.44
N SER A 47 -14.75 -11.75 13.63
CA SER A 47 -15.88 -10.97 14.19
C SER A 47 -15.68 -10.60 15.66
N TYR A 48 -14.87 -11.36 16.40
CA TYR A 48 -14.48 -10.99 17.77
C TYR A 48 -13.55 -9.77 17.79
N TYR A 49 -12.55 -9.71 16.89
CA TYR A 49 -11.57 -8.61 16.84
C TYR A 49 -12.02 -7.39 16.05
N CYS A 50 -12.85 -7.59 15.03
CA CYS A 50 -13.39 -6.56 14.17
C CYS A 50 -14.88 -6.81 13.99
N PRO A 51 -15.75 -6.38 14.92
CA PRO A 51 -17.19 -6.58 14.83
C PRO A 51 -17.84 -6.07 13.54
N THR A 52 -17.30 -5.02 12.95
CA THR A 52 -17.85 -4.35 11.77
C THR A 52 -16.96 -4.46 10.53
N ARG A 53 -17.55 -4.29 9.35
CA ARG A 53 -16.78 -4.19 8.10
C ARG A 53 -15.88 -2.95 8.08
N ALA A 54 -16.31 -1.85 8.70
CA ALA A 54 -15.51 -0.63 8.81
C ALA A 54 -14.21 -0.88 9.58
N GLU A 55 -14.27 -1.64 10.69
CA GLU A 55 -13.09 -2.01 11.46
C GLU A 55 -12.14 -2.93 10.68
N LEU A 56 -12.65 -3.85 9.84
CA LEU A 56 -11.79 -4.63 8.94
C LEU A 56 -11.03 -3.73 7.98
N VAL A 57 -11.74 -2.78 7.35
CA VAL A 57 -11.16 -1.87 6.37
C VAL A 57 -10.10 -0.98 7.01
N LYS A 58 -10.39 -0.43 8.19
CA LYS A 58 -9.44 0.38 8.96
C LYS A 58 -8.21 -0.44 9.36
N LEU A 59 -8.40 -1.65 9.87
CA LEU A 59 -7.30 -2.54 10.25
C LEU A 59 -6.40 -2.88 9.04
N GLY A 60 -7.00 -3.16 7.89
CA GLY A 60 -6.27 -3.39 6.64
C GLY A 60 -5.47 -2.16 6.18
N ALA A 61 -6.04 -0.96 6.29
CA ALA A 61 -5.37 0.29 5.93
C ALA A 61 -4.16 0.59 6.83
N GLU A 62 -4.30 0.42 8.14
CA GLU A 62 -3.20 0.59 9.11
C GLU A 62 -2.06 -0.41 8.83
N ARG A 63 -2.41 -1.68 8.58
CA ARG A 63 -1.42 -2.72 8.26
C ARG A 63 -0.72 -2.48 6.93
N LEU A 64 -1.44 -2.01 5.92
CA LEU A 64 -0.86 -1.67 4.62
C LEU A 64 0.16 -0.54 4.76
N ALA A 65 -0.17 0.51 5.51
CA ALA A 65 0.74 1.62 5.77
C ALA A 65 2.01 1.18 6.50
N ALA A 66 1.88 0.28 7.49
CA ALA A 66 3.04 -0.29 8.18
C ALA A 66 3.96 -1.06 7.22
N ARG A 67 3.38 -1.93 6.37
CA ARG A 67 4.14 -2.71 5.37
C ARG A 67 4.83 -1.82 4.34
N ASP A 68 4.16 -0.75 3.88
CA ASP A 68 4.77 0.21 2.96
C ASP A 68 5.94 0.97 3.62
N GLY A 69 5.77 1.39 4.89
CA GLY A 69 6.84 2.03 5.65
C GLY A 69 8.06 1.13 5.85
N GLU A 70 7.83 -0.13 6.24
CA GLU A 70 8.89 -1.15 6.38
C GLU A 70 9.63 -1.37 5.06
N MET A 71 8.89 -1.49 3.96
CA MET A 71 9.45 -1.69 2.61
C MET A 71 10.29 -0.48 2.17
N ILE A 72 9.77 0.74 2.33
CA ILE A 72 10.50 1.95 1.93
C ILE A 72 11.77 2.13 2.77
N ALA A 73 11.69 1.90 4.09
CA ALA A 73 12.87 1.98 4.96
C ALA A 73 13.95 1.00 4.51
N ALA A 74 13.57 -0.26 4.23
CA ALA A 74 14.52 -1.27 3.75
C ALA A 74 15.14 -0.90 2.40
N LEU A 75 14.36 -0.31 1.48
CA LEU A 75 14.88 0.16 0.20
C LEU A 75 15.82 1.35 0.36
N PHE A 76 15.54 2.25 1.29
CA PHE A 76 16.39 3.41 1.57
C PHE A 76 17.79 2.97 2.01
N ASP A 77 17.89 1.91 2.79
CA ASP A 77 19.17 1.35 3.26
C ASP A 77 19.92 0.56 2.15
N ALA A 78 19.20 -0.04 1.19
CA ALA A 78 19.76 -1.00 0.23
C ALA A 78 20.01 -0.46 -1.19
N THR A 79 19.39 0.65 -1.58
CA THR A 79 19.33 1.14 -2.98
C THR A 79 20.42 2.18 -3.27
N PRO A 80 20.87 2.35 -4.54
CA PRO A 80 21.82 3.40 -4.90
C PRO A 80 21.39 4.79 -4.41
N ALA A 81 22.38 5.62 -4.05
CA ALA A 81 22.20 6.92 -3.39
C ALA A 81 21.59 8.04 -4.27
N THR A 82 20.74 7.71 -5.25
CA THR A 82 20.04 8.69 -6.08
C THR A 82 18.53 8.61 -5.85
N PRO A 83 17.82 9.77 -5.82
CA PRO A 83 16.35 9.79 -5.76
C PRO A 83 15.69 8.94 -6.86
N GLN A 84 16.24 8.99 -8.08
CA GLN A 84 15.79 8.20 -9.22
C GLN A 84 15.82 6.69 -8.94
N GLY A 85 16.95 6.19 -8.45
CA GLY A 85 17.11 4.76 -8.15
C GLY A 85 16.15 4.31 -7.05
N LEU A 86 15.99 5.12 -6.00
CA LEU A 86 15.03 4.86 -4.94
C LEU A 86 13.59 4.78 -5.46
N LEU A 87 13.16 5.74 -6.28
CA LEU A 87 11.82 5.77 -6.85
C LEU A 87 11.55 4.57 -7.77
N ALA A 88 12.53 4.20 -8.61
CA ALA A 88 12.42 3.02 -9.46
C ALA A 88 12.31 1.74 -8.62
N SER A 89 13.11 1.60 -7.56
CA SER A 89 13.03 0.45 -6.64
C SER A 89 11.68 0.37 -5.94
N ILE A 90 11.12 1.50 -5.49
CA ILE A 90 9.78 1.55 -4.88
C ILE A 90 8.70 1.11 -5.87
N LEU A 91 8.72 1.64 -7.10
CA LEU A 91 7.75 1.26 -8.13
C LEU A 91 7.86 -0.23 -8.49
N CYS A 92 9.08 -0.73 -8.70
CA CYS A 92 9.31 -2.14 -8.95
C CYS A 92 8.78 -3.00 -7.79
N ALA A 93 9.08 -2.61 -6.54
CA ALA A 93 8.63 -3.33 -5.35
C ALA A 93 7.10 -3.32 -5.17
N TRP A 94 6.39 -2.28 -5.60
CA TRP A 94 4.93 -2.22 -5.53
C TRP A 94 4.21 -2.95 -6.67
N LEU A 95 4.87 -3.15 -7.81
CA LEU A 95 4.23 -3.58 -9.04
C LEU A 95 4.78 -4.91 -9.59
N SER A 96 5.49 -5.69 -8.78
CA SER A 96 6.06 -6.98 -9.17
C SER A 96 5.56 -8.14 -8.32
N GLY A 97 5.39 -9.32 -8.93
CA GLY A 97 5.04 -10.55 -8.23
C GLY A 97 3.88 -10.43 -7.20
N ASP A 98 4.09 -10.96 -6.00
CA ASP A 98 3.06 -11.04 -4.96
C ASP A 98 2.67 -9.68 -4.36
N THR A 99 3.51 -8.64 -4.48
CA THR A 99 3.19 -7.31 -3.93
C THR A 99 2.14 -6.57 -4.76
N LEU A 100 1.85 -7.03 -5.97
CA LEU A 100 0.72 -6.54 -6.76
C LEU A 100 -0.61 -6.70 -6.01
N VAL A 101 -0.74 -7.75 -5.19
CA VAL A 101 -1.92 -7.94 -4.31
C VAL A 101 -2.04 -6.79 -3.30
N LEU A 102 -0.94 -6.37 -2.68
CA LEU A 102 -0.92 -5.24 -1.74
C LEU A 102 -1.31 -3.95 -2.47
N THR A 103 -0.78 -3.74 -3.67
CA THR A 103 -1.10 -2.55 -4.47
C THR A 103 -2.57 -2.53 -4.89
N ARG A 104 -3.15 -3.65 -5.30
CA ARG A 104 -4.60 -3.76 -5.58
C ARG A 104 -5.44 -3.45 -4.34
N ALA A 105 -5.02 -3.97 -3.18
CA ALA A 105 -5.69 -3.66 -1.91
C ALA A 105 -5.63 -2.16 -1.60
N ARG A 106 -4.49 -1.49 -1.82
CA ARG A 106 -4.33 -0.03 -1.68
C ARG A 106 -5.36 0.74 -2.51
N LEU A 107 -5.52 0.36 -3.78
CA LEU A 107 -6.48 1.01 -4.69
C LEU A 107 -7.93 0.83 -4.23
N GLU A 108 -8.30 -0.38 -3.78
CA GLU A 108 -9.64 -0.64 -3.21
C GLU A 108 -9.91 0.18 -1.94
N LEU A 109 -8.91 0.33 -1.06
CA LEU A 109 -9.03 1.16 0.14
C LEU A 109 -9.27 2.63 -0.20
N PHE A 110 -8.55 3.18 -1.18
CA PHE A 110 -8.77 4.56 -1.64
C PHE A 110 -10.19 4.78 -2.16
N LEU A 111 -10.74 3.81 -2.91
CA LEU A 111 -12.12 3.90 -3.40
C LEU A 111 -13.15 3.81 -2.26
N LEU A 112 -12.90 2.97 -1.26
CA LEU A 112 -13.75 2.86 -0.06
C LEU A 112 -13.75 4.15 0.76
N GLY A 113 -12.60 4.83 0.87
CA GLY A 113 -12.49 6.10 1.60
C GLY A 113 -13.42 7.20 1.08
N ARG A 114 -13.85 7.15 -0.18
CA ARG A 114 -14.82 8.12 -0.74
C ARG A 114 -16.17 8.10 -0.01
N SER A 115 -16.58 6.94 0.50
CA SER A 115 -17.90 6.74 1.12
C SER A 115 -17.85 6.64 2.66
N ASP A 116 -16.66 6.72 3.25
CA ASP A 116 -16.43 6.60 4.69
C ASP A 116 -15.49 7.72 5.17
N PRO A 117 -16.01 8.76 5.86
CA PRO A 117 -15.21 9.89 6.31
C PRO A 117 -14.09 9.53 7.29
N GLU A 118 -14.27 8.52 8.14
CA GLU A 118 -13.27 8.10 9.12
C GLU A 118 -12.10 7.43 8.39
N LEU A 119 -12.41 6.50 7.47
CA LEU A 119 -11.39 5.88 6.63
C LEU A 119 -10.67 6.91 5.75
N ALA A 120 -11.40 7.87 5.17
CA ALA A 120 -10.80 8.96 4.40
C ALA A 120 -9.76 9.72 5.23
N GLN A 121 -10.05 9.97 6.50
CA GLN A 121 -9.12 10.64 7.39
C GLN A 121 -7.87 9.80 7.66
N THR A 122 -8.03 8.49 7.93
CA THR A 122 -6.90 7.56 8.07
C THR A 122 -6.02 7.54 6.82
N LEU A 123 -6.63 7.44 5.63
CA LEU A 123 -5.89 7.42 4.36
C LEU A 123 -5.18 8.75 4.06
N ARG A 124 -5.78 9.89 4.43
CA ARG A 124 -5.11 11.21 4.33
C ARG A 124 -3.87 11.27 5.23
N SER A 125 -3.96 10.78 6.47
CA SER A 125 -2.82 10.73 7.39
C SER A 125 -1.72 9.81 6.85
N ILE A 126 -2.07 8.63 6.33
CA ILE A 126 -1.11 7.73 5.69
C ILE A 126 -0.43 8.43 4.50
N ARG A 127 -1.22 9.07 3.62
CA ARG A 127 -0.68 9.79 2.46
C ARG A 127 0.24 10.95 2.87
N ALA A 128 -0.09 11.67 3.95
CA ALA A 128 0.75 12.75 4.46
C ALA A 128 2.16 12.25 4.82
N ASN A 129 2.28 11.06 5.41
CA ASN A 129 3.59 10.46 5.71
C ASN A 129 4.42 10.22 4.43
N PHE A 130 3.80 9.77 3.33
CA PHE A 130 4.50 9.64 2.05
C PHE A 130 4.93 10.98 1.46
N VAL A 131 4.13 12.04 1.64
CA VAL A 131 4.51 13.40 1.23
C VAL A 131 5.70 13.90 2.06
N GLU A 132 5.74 13.63 3.36
CA GLU A 132 6.88 13.96 4.21
C GLU A 132 8.16 13.21 3.77
N LEU A 133 8.06 11.92 3.44
CA LEU A 133 9.18 11.17 2.88
C LEU A 133 9.62 11.71 1.51
N ALA A 134 8.68 12.03 0.63
CA ALA A 134 8.97 12.63 -0.67
C ALA A 134 9.67 14.00 -0.53
N ALA A 135 9.30 14.79 0.48
CA ALA A 135 9.92 16.08 0.76
C ALA A 135 11.42 15.98 1.11
N MET A 136 11.92 14.79 1.48
CA MET A 136 13.36 14.57 1.71
C MET A 136 14.17 14.55 0.41
N ILE A 137 13.52 14.34 -0.74
CA ILE A 137 14.15 14.23 -2.06
C ILE A 137 13.63 15.27 -3.07
N THR A 138 12.73 16.16 -2.65
CA THR A 138 12.21 17.27 -3.45
C THR A 138 12.60 18.62 -2.83
N ILE A 139 12.37 19.70 -3.58
CA ILE A 139 12.84 21.05 -3.20
C ILE A 139 11.85 21.74 -2.27
N ASP A 140 10.56 21.46 -2.43
CA ASP A 140 9.50 21.99 -1.60
C ASP A 140 8.35 20.97 -1.45
N LYS A 141 7.37 21.36 -0.63
CA LYS A 141 6.18 20.56 -0.37
C LYS A 141 5.28 20.38 -1.59
N ALA A 142 5.19 21.39 -2.47
CA ALA A 142 4.34 21.30 -3.66
C ALA A 142 4.88 20.24 -4.64
N ASN A 143 6.19 20.18 -4.82
CA ASN A 143 6.87 19.14 -5.59
C ASN A 143 6.75 17.76 -4.94
N ALA A 144 6.79 17.67 -3.61
CA ALA A 144 6.53 16.41 -2.89
C ALA A 144 5.10 15.91 -3.13
N GLU A 145 4.10 16.79 -3.02
CA GLU A 145 2.70 16.47 -3.28
C GLU A 145 2.49 16.00 -4.72
N PHE A 146 3.09 16.71 -5.68
CA PHE A 146 3.08 16.36 -7.10
C PHE A 146 3.74 15.01 -7.35
N LEU A 147 4.92 14.76 -6.78
CA LEU A 147 5.63 13.49 -6.93
C LEU A 147 4.78 12.32 -6.44
N VAL A 148 4.19 12.42 -5.25
CA VAL A 148 3.31 11.36 -4.74
C VAL A 148 2.08 11.19 -5.65
N ALA A 149 1.49 12.27 -6.15
CA ALA A 149 0.35 12.19 -7.08
C ALA A 149 0.72 11.53 -8.42
N ALA A 150 1.93 11.79 -8.93
CA ALA A 150 2.43 11.18 -10.15
C ALA A 150 2.72 9.69 -9.95
N LEU A 151 3.32 9.30 -8.82
CA LEU A 151 3.52 7.90 -8.44
C LEU A 151 2.17 7.18 -8.29
N ASP A 152 1.18 7.79 -7.63
CA ASP A 152 -0.18 7.25 -7.50
C ASP A 152 -0.77 6.94 -8.89
N GLY A 153 -0.60 7.86 -9.86
CA GLY A 153 -1.07 7.70 -11.24
C GLY A 153 -0.35 6.59 -12.01
N ILE A 154 0.98 6.49 -11.87
CA ILE A 154 1.78 5.42 -12.49
C ILE A 154 1.38 4.06 -11.93
N VAL A 155 1.30 3.95 -10.59
CA VAL A 155 0.91 2.72 -9.90
C VAL A 155 -0.49 2.28 -10.31
N LEU A 156 -1.44 3.20 -10.39
CA LEU A 156 -2.79 2.92 -10.89
C LEU A 156 -2.76 2.39 -12.33
N ALA A 157 -2.06 3.07 -13.23
CA ALA A 157 -2.00 2.70 -14.64
C ALA A 157 -1.36 1.32 -14.84
N GLU A 158 -0.19 1.08 -14.26
CA GLU A 158 0.54 -0.19 -14.40
C GLU A 158 -0.19 -1.35 -13.71
N CYS A 159 -0.85 -1.10 -12.56
CA CYS A 159 -1.61 -2.13 -11.86
C CYS A 159 -2.91 -2.53 -12.58
N CYS A 160 -3.60 -1.57 -13.20
CA CYS A 160 -4.93 -1.80 -13.78
C CYS A 160 -4.92 -2.01 -15.30
N LEU A 161 -3.95 -1.45 -16.01
CA LEU A 161 -3.87 -1.46 -17.48
C LEU A 161 -2.61 -2.17 -17.99
N GLY A 162 -1.62 -2.40 -17.13
CA GLY A 162 -0.41 -3.14 -17.46
C GLY A 162 -0.54 -4.65 -17.23
N ASP A 163 0.52 -5.37 -17.57
CA ASP A 163 0.56 -6.85 -17.49
C ASP A 163 0.80 -7.39 -16.07
N GLY A 164 0.95 -6.51 -15.07
CA GLY A 164 1.00 -6.88 -13.66
C GLY A 164 2.36 -7.42 -13.16
N ASP A 165 3.46 -7.09 -13.82
CA ASP A 165 4.81 -7.46 -13.38
C ASP A 165 5.85 -6.46 -13.90
N VAL A 166 5.98 -5.32 -13.22
CA VAL A 166 6.88 -4.24 -13.61
C VAL A 166 8.31 -4.62 -13.23
N SER A 167 9.14 -4.91 -14.24
CA SER A 167 10.58 -5.11 -14.07
C SER A 167 11.30 -3.82 -13.64
N MET A 168 12.48 -3.97 -13.04
CA MET A 168 13.32 -2.82 -12.66
C MET A 168 13.63 -1.89 -13.84
N VAL A 169 13.91 -2.45 -15.03
CA VAL A 169 14.15 -1.66 -16.25
C VAL A 169 12.92 -0.82 -16.63
N ARG A 170 11.72 -1.39 -16.50
CA ARG A 170 10.48 -0.65 -16.75
C ARG A 170 10.24 0.41 -15.67
N ALA A 171 10.50 0.11 -14.41
CA ALA A 171 10.39 1.07 -13.32
C ALA A 171 11.32 2.28 -13.52
N GLU A 172 12.58 2.05 -13.92
CA GLU A 172 13.53 3.11 -14.27
C GLU A 172 13.01 4.00 -15.40
N GLN A 173 12.43 3.41 -16.46
CA GLN A 173 11.84 4.18 -17.56
C GLN A 173 10.66 5.04 -17.12
N LEU A 174 9.84 4.55 -16.19
CA LEU A 174 8.66 5.25 -15.68
C LEU A 174 9.03 6.47 -14.83
N VAL A 175 10.20 6.47 -14.18
CA VAL A 175 10.64 7.60 -13.33
C VAL A 175 11.42 8.67 -14.10
N VAL A 176 11.97 8.38 -15.28
CA VAL A 176 12.69 9.37 -16.13
C VAL A 176 11.88 10.66 -16.40
N PRO A 177 10.58 10.61 -16.75
CA PRO A 177 9.79 11.83 -16.93
C PRO A 177 9.63 12.65 -15.64
N LEU A 178 9.56 11.99 -14.48
CA LEU A 178 9.43 12.65 -13.17
C LEU A 178 10.68 13.48 -12.88
N GLU A 179 11.86 12.94 -13.17
CA GLU A 179 13.13 13.64 -12.99
C GLU A 179 13.24 14.87 -13.88
N SER A 180 12.88 14.74 -15.16
CA SER A 180 12.91 15.86 -16.10
C SER A 180 11.99 17.01 -15.64
N PHE A 181 10.84 16.66 -15.06
CA PHE A 181 9.89 17.62 -14.50
C PHE A 181 10.40 18.29 -13.22
N LEU A 182 10.95 17.51 -12.28
CA LEU A 182 11.50 18.03 -11.01
C LEU A 182 12.71 18.94 -11.25
N ARG A 183 13.58 18.60 -12.23
CA ARG A 183 14.72 19.45 -12.61
C ARG A 183 14.34 20.72 -13.35
N ALA A 184 13.22 20.73 -14.08
CA ALA A 184 12.74 21.91 -14.81
C ALA A 184 11.95 22.90 -13.92
N SER A 185 11.58 22.47 -12.72
CA SER A 185 10.88 23.28 -11.71
C SER A 185 11.85 23.88 -10.67
N LEU A 186 13.16 23.74 -10.91
CA LEU A 186 14.29 24.37 -10.24
C LEU A 186 14.76 25.61 -10.98
#